data_AF-A0A258JNW4-F1
#
_entry.id   AF-A0A258JNW4-F1
#
_cell.length_a   1.000
_cell.length_b   1.000
_cell.length_c   1.000
_cell.angle_alpha   90.00
_cell.angle_beta   90.00
_cell.angle_gamma   90.00
#
_symmetry.space_group_name_H-M   'P 1'
#
loop_
_entity.id
_entity.type
_entity.pdbx_description
1 polymer ?
#
loop_
_entity_poly.entity_id
_entity_poly.type
_entity_poly.pdbx_seq_one_letter_code
_entity_poly.pdbx_strand_id
1 'polypeptide(L)'
;MLERYFALKENGTTVRTEVMAGVTTFLTMAYIIFINPAILADAGMPKGSVFVATCLIAALGSLIMGLYANYPIAIAPGMGLNAYFSYVVVLSMGYTWQVALGAVFISGVCFMLVTIFRIRDAIVDGIPHSIRIAITVGIGLFLAIISLKNAGIVAASPATFVTMGDLHKPTVLLAVIGFFAVAALSVLRVKGALLLGILGVTALSFFFAGNSISSLVSLPPSISPTLFALDIPGALHAGILNVVLVFFLVELFDATGTLMGVARRAGLLKDGKMERLNKALLADSTSIFIGSMLGTSSSTAYLESASGVQEGGRTGLTAVTVAGLFLACLFLSPLAGSVPAYATAPALFYVACLMLRD
;
A
#
# COMPACT_ATOMS: atom_id res chain seq x y z
N MET A 1 12.44 -27.99 -10.82
CA MET A 1 11.32 -27.23 -11.44
C MET A 1 11.44 -25.73 -11.18
N LEU A 2 11.50 -25.27 -9.91
CA LEU A 2 11.66 -23.84 -9.56
C LEU A 2 12.88 -23.17 -10.22
N GLU A 3 14.03 -23.85 -10.23
CA GLU A 3 15.26 -23.34 -10.84
C GLU A 3 15.12 -23.05 -12.34
N ARG A 4 14.36 -23.89 -13.06
CA ARG A 4 14.11 -23.76 -14.51
C ARG A 4 13.02 -22.73 -14.82
N TYR A 5 12.01 -22.60 -13.96
CA TYR A 5 10.91 -21.65 -14.18
C TYR A 5 11.33 -20.20 -13.91
N PHE A 6 12.03 -19.98 -12.78
CA PHE A 6 12.49 -18.64 -12.39
C PHE A 6 13.86 -18.28 -12.98
N ALA A 7 14.53 -19.23 -13.64
CA ALA A 7 15.88 -19.07 -14.18
C ALA A 7 16.87 -18.57 -13.12
N LEU A 8 16.90 -19.22 -11.94
CA LEU A 8 17.63 -18.73 -10.77
C LEU A 8 19.14 -18.57 -11.05
N LYS A 9 19.75 -19.55 -11.72
CA LYS A 9 21.18 -19.50 -12.10
C LYS A 9 21.49 -18.38 -13.09
N GLU A 10 20.63 -18.17 -14.08
CA GLU A 10 20.80 -17.11 -15.08
C GLU A 10 20.70 -15.72 -14.44
N ASN A 11 19.88 -15.59 -13.39
CA ASN A 11 19.72 -14.37 -12.61
C ASN A 11 20.70 -14.27 -11.43
N GLY A 12 21.67 -15.19 -11.31
CA GLY A 12 22.72 -15.15 -10.28
C GLY A 12 22.21 -15.28 -8.84
N THR A 13 21.09 -15.98 -8.62
CA THR A 13 20.43 -16.10 -7.31
C THR A 13 20.20 -17.56 -6.89
N THR A 14 19.81 -17.77 -5.63
CA THR A 14 19.46 -19.09 -5.07
C THR A 14 18.08 -19.05 -4.42
N VAL A 15 17.44 -20.21 -4.23
CA VAL A 15 16.17 -20.32 -3.52
C VAL A 15 16.24 -19.68 -2.13
N ARG A 16 17.35 -19.90 -1.40
CA ARG A 16 17.56 -19.30 -0.08
C ARG A 16 17.60 -17.78 -0.15
N THR A 17 18.32 -17.22 -1.12
CA THR A 17 18.42 -15.77 -1.31
C THR A 17 17.06 -15.17 -1.63
N GLU A 18 16.30 -15.77 -2.54
CA GLU A 18 14.96 -15.30 -2.92
C GLU A 18 13.96 -15.35 -1.77
N VAL A 19 13.99 -16.41 -0.95
CA VAL A 19 13.11 -16.51 0.22
C VAL A 19 13.47 -15.45 1.26
N MET A 20 14.76 -15.24 1.54
CA MET A 20 15.21 -14.20 2.48
C MET A 20 14.91 -12.78 1.97
N ALA A 21 15.07 -12.56 0.66
CA ALA A 21 14.65 -11.32 0.00
C ALA A 21 13.14 -11.11 0.15
N GLY A 22 12.33 -12.16 -0.06
CA GLY A 22 10.89 -12.12 0.09
C GLY A 22 10.45 -11.81 1.52
N VAL A 23 11.06 -12.45 2.51
CA VAL A 23 10.84 -12.14 3.94
C VAL A 23 11.22 -10.69 4.24
N THR A 24 12.34 -10.20 3.70
CA THR A 24 12.77 -8.80 3.90
C THR A 24 11.76 -7.82 3.30
N THR A 25 11.35 -8.03 2.04
CA THR A 25 10.31 -7.23 1.39
C THR A 25 9.02 -7.24 2.21
N PHE A 26 8.56 -8.42 2.61
CA PHE A 26 7.36 -8.58 3.43
C PHE A 26 7.47 -7.76 4.73
N LEU A 27 8.57 -7.88 5.49
CA LEU A 27 8.76 -7.12 6.73
C LEU A 27 8.74 -5.60 6.52
N THR A 28 9.25 -5.12 5.38
CA THR A 28 9.24 -3.70 5.05
C THR A 28 7.86 -3.18 4.63
N MET A 29 6.99 -4.03 4.08
CA MET A 29 5.65 -3.61 3.63
C MET A 29 4.50 -4.08 4.53
N ALA A 30 4.75 -4.97 5.50
CA ALA A 30 3.71 -5.57 6.36
C ALA A 30 2.93 -4.55 7.20
N TYR A 31 3.44 -3.31 7.34
CA TYR A 31 2.67 -2.22 7.94
C TYR A 31 1.33 -1.98 7.21
N ILE A 32 1.23 -2.28 5.91
CA ILE A 32 0.00 -2.07 5.12
C ILE A 32 -1.19 -2.85 5.65
N ILE A 33 -0.93 -3.97 6.31
CA ILE A 33 -1.92 -4.83 6.96
C ILE A 33 -2.72 -4.04 8.01
N PHE A 34 -2.11 -3.03 8.62
CA PHE A 34 -2.74 -2.19 9.64
C PHE A 34 -3.19 -0.84 9.07
N ILE A 35 -2.37 -0.24 8.20
CA ILE A 35 -2.63 1.11 7.69
C ILE A 35 -3.78 1.12 6.68
N ASN A 36 -3.82 0.20 5.71
CA ASN A 36 -4.87 0.21 4.69
C ASN A 36 -6.28 0.01 5.28
N PRO A 37 -6.52 -0.97 6.17
CA PRO A 37 -7.83 -1.12 6.80
C PRO A 37 -8.22 0.06 7.69
N ALA A 38 -7.25 0.73 8.33
CA ALA A 38 -7.53 1.94 9.10
C ALA A 38 -8.00 3.09 8.20
N ILE A 39 -7.28 3.36 7.11
CA ILE A 39 -7.62 4.42 6.14
C ILE A 39 -8.98 4.16 5.49
N LEU A 40 -9.25 2.93 5.06
CA LEU A 40 -10.53 2.58 4.41
C LEU A 40 -11.69 2.50 5.42
N ALA A 41 -11.43 2.21 6.69
CA ALA A 41 -12.45 2.30 7.74
C ALA A 41 -12.92 3.74 7.98
N ASP A 42 -12.05 4.74 7.82
CA ASP A 42 -12.45 6.16 7.88
C ASP A 42 -13.47 6.53 6.79
N ALA A 43 -13.45 5.82 5.65
CA ALA A 43 -14.44 5.95 4.57
C ALA A 43 -15.76 5.19 4.85
N GLY A 44 -15.88 4.53 6.00
CA GLY A 44 -17.05 3.74 6.39
C GLY A 44 -17.00 2.28 5.97
N MET A 45 -15.86 1.77 5.48
CA MET A 45 -15.74 0.36 5.11
C MET A 45 -15.52 -0.54 6.34
N PRO A 46 -16.06 -1.78 6.37
CA PRO A 46 -15.82 -2.71 7.48
C PRO A 46 -14.34 -3.10 7.61
N LYS A 47 -13.65 -2.62 8.66
CA LYS A 47 -12.20 -2.82 8.89
C LYS A 47 -11.75 -4.28 8.76
N GLY A 48 -12.53 -5.22 9.29
CA GLY A 48 -12.20 -6.66 9.23
C GLY A 48 -12.23 -7.22 7.80
N SER A 49 -13.23 -6.86 7.00
CA SER A 49 -13.35 -7.31 5.61
C SER A 49 -12.26 -6.67 4.73
N VAL A 50 -11.94 -5.39 4.97
CA VAL A 50 -10.85 -4.71 4.28
C VAL A 50 -9.48 -5.29 4.62
N PHE A 51 -9.24 -5.70 5.87
CA PHE A 51 -8.03 -6.42 6.26
C PHE A 51 -7.86 -7.69 5.41
N VAL A 52 -8.92 -8.49 5.28
CA VAL A 52 -8.89 -9.71 4.46
C VAL A 52 -8.66 -9.37 3.00
N ALA A 53 -9.37 -8.38 2.44
CA ALA A 53 -9.19 -7.92 1.07
C ALA A 53 -7.76 -7.42 0.81
N THR A 54 -7.14 -6.71 1.77
CA THR A 54 -5.76 -6.22 1.72
C THR A 54 -4.76 -7.37 1.62
N CYS A 55 -4.88 -8.37 2.50
CA CYS A 55 -3.99 -9.53 2.51
C CYS A 55 -4.18 -10.39 1.25
N LEU A 56 -5.43 -10.60 0.81
CA LEU A 56 -5.73 -11.37 -0.40
C LEU A 56 -5.20 -10.67 -1.64
N ILE A 57 -5.39 -9.36 -1.78
CA ILE A 57 -4.91 -8.67 -2.98
C ILE A 57 -3.39 -8.57 -2.99
N ALA A 58 -2.76 -8.33 -1.84
CA ALA A 58 -1.31 -8.30 -1.75
C ALA A 58 -0.71 -9.67 -2.13
N ALA A 59 -1.37 -10.76 -1.70
CA ALA A 59 -0.99 -12.11 -2.10
C ALA A 59 -1.21 -12.37 -3.59
N LEU A 60 -2.41 -12.11 -4.11
CA LEU A 60 -2.75 -12.37 -5.51
C LEU A 60 -1.92 -11.53 -6.47
N GLY A 61 -1.81 -10.22 -6.24
CA GLY A 61 -0.99 -9.33 -7.06
C GLY A 61 0.48 -9.74 -7.05
N SER A 62 1.05 -10.02 -5.87
CA SER A 62 2.44 -10.49 -5.77
C SER A 62 2.65 -11.86 -6.41
N LEU A 63 1.65 -12.75 -6.35
CA LEU A 63 1.69 -14.05 -7.02
C LEU A 63 1.66 -13.90 -8.55
N ILE A 64 0.80 -13.03 -9.08
CA ILE A 64 0.75 -12.74 -10.52
C ILE A 64 2.07 -12.11 -10.96
N MET A 65 2.60 -11.12 -10.23
CA MET A 65 3.90 -10.51 -10.52
C MET A 65 5.04 -11.55 -10.51
N GLY A 66 5.02 -12.43 -9.51
CA GLY A 66 6.02 -13.48 -9.36
C GLY A 66 5.94 -14.54 -10.46
N LEU A 67 4.77 -15.10 -10.73
CA LEU A 67 4.61 -16.19 -11.69
C LEU A 67 4.58 -15.71 -13.14
N TYR A 68 3.85 -14.64 -13.43
CA TYR A 68 3.64 -14.17 -14.80
C TYR A 68 4.76 -13.27 -15.31
N ALA A 69 5.14 -12.25 -14.51
CA ALA A 69 6.17 -11.29 -14.91
C ALA A 69 7.58 -11.74 -14.51
N ASN A 70 7.70 -12.60 -13.49
CA ASN A 70 8.95 -13.10 -12.93
C ASN A 70 9.89 -11.95 -12.50
N TYR A 71 9.35 -11.02 -11.71
CA TYR A 71 10.12 -9.95 -11.05
C TYR A 71 10.02 -10.03 -9.52
N PRO A 72 11.09 -9.62 -8.80
CA PRO A 72 11.15 -9.64 -7.35
C PRO A 72 10.42 -8.44 -6.71
N ILE A 73 9.24 -8.11 -7.24
CA ILE A 73 8.47 -6.93 -6.86
C ILE A 73 7.15 -7.40 -6.26
N ALA A 74 6.86 -6.95 -5.04
CA ALA A 74 5.59 -7.20 -4.40
C ALA A 74 4.54 -6.16 -4.81
N ILE A 75 3.28 -6.56 -4.78
CA ILE A 75 2.13 -5.71 -5.03
C ILE A 75 1.29 -5.67 -3.76
N ALA A 76 0.78 -4.48 -3.40
CA ALA A 76 -0.18 -4.28 -2.31
C ALA A 76 -0.97 -2.98 -2.53
N PRO A 77 -2.00 -2.67 -1.71
CA PRO A 77 -2.78 -1.43 -1.84
C PRO A 77 -1.94 -0.14 -1.75
N GLY A 78 -1.88 0.66 -2.80
CA GLY A 78 -0.99 1.83 -2.86
C GLY A 78 -1.31 2.89 -1.81
N MET A 79 -0.28 3.35 -1.08
CA MET A 79 -0.43 4.32 0.02
C MET A 79 -0.94 5.70 -0.41
N GLY A 80 -0.63 6.14 -1.64
CA GLY A 80 -1.22 7.37 -2.15
C GLY A 80 -2.68 7.19 -2.58
N LEU A 81 -2.97 6.03 -3.18
CA LEU A 81 -4.26 5.69 -3.78
C LEU A 81 -5.34 5.41 -2.72
N ASN A 82 -4.98 4.76 -1.61
CA ASN A 82 -5.92 4.54 -0.50
C ASN A 82 -6.30 5.84 0.22
N ALA A 83 -5.36 6.76 0.37
CA ALA A 83 -5.59 8.07 0.97
C ALA A 83 -6.49 8.93 0.10
N TYR A 84 -6.21 8.97 -1.20
CA TYR A 84 -7.06 9.67 -2.18
C TYR A 84 -8.48 9.07 -2.19
N PHE A 85 -8.61 7.75 -2.18
CA PHE A 85 -9.90 7.06 -2.08
C PHE A 85 -10.71 7.51 -0.86
N SER A 86 -10.16 7.35 0.34
CA SER A 86 -10.94 7.59 1.57
C SER A 86 -11.21 9.06 1.80
N TYR A 87 -10.16 9.87 1.72
CA TYR A 87 -10.25 11.22 2.25
C TYR A 87 -10.69 12.24 1.20
N VAL A 88 -10.32 12.04 -0.06
CA VAL A 88 -10.73 12.96 -1.13
C VAL A 88 -12.06 12.50 -1.71
N VAL A 89 -12.13 11.29 -2.25
CA VAL A 89 -13.32 10.83 -2.99
C VAL A 89 -14.51 10.59 -2.05
N VAL A 90 -14.32 9.85 -0.95
CA VAL A 90 -15.43 9.52 -0.06
C VAL A 90 -15.74 10.69 0.88
N LEU A 91 -14.76 11.15 1.65
CA LEU A 91 -15.01 12.13 2.71
C LEU A 91 -15.13 13.58 2.20
N SER A 92 -14.25 14.03 1.31
CA SER A 92 -14.27 15.42 0.83
C SER A 92 -15.31 15.67 -0.26
N MET A 93 -15.47 14.75 -1.22
CA MET A 93 -16.44 14.89 -2.32
C MET A 93 -17.82 14.31 -1.96
N GLY A 94 -17.93 13.53 -0.88
CA GLY A 94 -19.19 13.00 -0.36
C GLY A 94 -19.72 11.79 -1.11
N TYR A 95 -18.91 11.13 -1.94
CA TYR A 95 -19.32 9.89 -2.61
C TYR A 95 -19.33 8.70 -1.65
N THR A 96 -20.14 7.70 -1.95
CA THR A 96 -20.10 6.44 -1.19
C THR A 96 -18.87 5.64 -1.57
N TRP A 97 -18.34 4.83 -0.64
CA TRP A 97 -17.16 4.00 -0.90
C TRP A 97 -17.43 2.94 -1.99
N GLN A 98 -18.68 2.51 -2.17
CA GLN A 98 -19.10 1.61 -3.25
C GLN A 98 -18.90 2.26 -4.63
N VAL A 99 -19.32 3.53 -4.76
CA VAL A 99 -19.13 4.31 -5.99
C VAL A 99 -17.65 4.57 -6.23
N ALA A 100 -16.89 4.88 -5.17
CA ALA A 100 -15.44 5.02 -5.27
C ALA A 100 -14.75 3.72 -5.73
N LEU A 101 -15.19 2.54 -5.26
CA LEU A 101 -14.70 1.25 -5.75
C LEU A 101 -15.05 1.04 -7.23
N GLY A 102 -16.24 1.49 -7.66
CA GLY A 102 -16.62 1.50 -9.07
C GLY A 102 -15.66 2.35 -9.91
N ALA A 103 -15.21 3.50 -9.39
CA ALA A 103 -14.21 4.35 -10.06
C ALA A 103 -12.85 3.65 -10.18
N VAL A 104 -12.38 3.01 -9.11
CA VAL A 104 -11.13 2.21 -9.10
C VAL A 104 -11.22 1.01 -10.07
N PHE A 105 -12.39 0.38 -10.16
CA PHE A 105 -12.63 -0.69 -11.12
C PHE A 105 -12.46 -0.19 -12.56
N ILE A 106 -13.10 0.93 -12.90
CA ILE A 106 -13.03 1.52 -14.25
C ILE A 106 -11.59 1.96 -14.54
N SER A 107 -10.88 2.60 -13.60
CA SER A 107 -9.49 3.00 -13.80
C SER A 107 -8.57 1.79 -14.05
N GLY A 108 -8.75 0.70 -13.28
CA GLY A 108 -8.02 -0.55 -13.47
C GLY A 108 -8.27 -1.18 -14.85
N VAL A 109 -9.52 -1.17 -15.33
CA VAL A 109 -9.84 -1.63 -16.70
C VAL A 109 -9.18 -0.73 -17.75
N CYS A 110 -9.26 0.59 -17.60
CA CYS A 110 -8.60 1.54 -18.51
C CYS A 110 -7.08 1.31 -18.53
N PHE A 111 -6.45 1.12 -17.37
CA PHE A 111 -5.02 0.87 -17.25
C PHE A 111 -4.60 -0.47 -17.86
N MET A 112 -5.40 -1.51 -17.66
CA MET A 112 -5.21 -2.80 -18.34
C MET A 112 -5.28 -2.65 -19.86
N LEU A 113 -6.30 -1.97 -20.39
CA LEU A 113 -6.45 -1.74 -21.83
C LEU A 113 -5.26 -0.97 -22.42
N VAL A 114 -4.85 0.13 -21.79
CA VAL A 114 -3.70 0.93 -22.22
C VAL A 114 -2.41 0.10 -22.20
N THR A 115 -2.25 -0.78 -21.22
CA THR A 115 -1.10 -1.69 -21.13
C THR A 115 -1.10 -2.73 -22.25
N ILE A 116 -2.28 -3.30 -22.59
CA ILE A 116 -2.44 -4.24 -23.71
C ILE A 116 -2.12 -3.57 -25.04
N PHE A 117 -2.67 -2.38 -25.28
CA PHE A 117 -2.47 -1.63 -26.53
C PHE A 117 -1.11 -0.93 -26.61
N ARG A 118 -0.30 -0.98 -25.54
CA ARG A 118 1.04 -0.36 -25.45
C ARG A 118 1.06 1.15 -25.75
N ILE A 119 -0.04 1.84 -25.46
CA ILE A 119 -0.19 3.30 -25.70
C ILE A 119 0.48 4.11 -24.58
N ARG A 120 0.95 3.45 -23.51
CA ARG A 120 1.46 4.12 -22.30
C ARG A 120 2.57 5.14 -22.58
N ASP A 121 3.47 4.85 -23.52
CA ASP A 121 4.66 5.68 -23.73
C ASP A 121 4.23 7.07 -24.23
N ALA A 122 3.19 7.13 -25.07
CA ALA A 122 2.56 8.38 -25.51
C ALA A 122 1.85 9.14 -24.37
N ILE A 123 1.35 8.45 -23.34
CA ILE A 123 0.68 9.08 -22.18
C ILE A 123 1.73 9.63 -21.21
N VAL A 124 2.80 8.87 -20.97
CA VAL A 124 3.90 9.26 -20.06
C VAL A 124 4.66 10.47 -20.59
N ASP A 125 4.89 10.52 -21.91
CA ASP A 125 5.54 11.67 -22.56
C ASP A 125 4.66 12.94 -22.52
N GLY A 126 3.34 12.79 -22.40
CA GLY A 126 2.39 13.89 -22.37
C GLY A 126 2.28 14.63 -21.03
N ILE A 127 2.84 14.10 -19.93
CA ILE A 127 2.62 14.67 -18.58
C ILE A 127 3.90 15.27 -17.98
N PRO A 128 3.91 16.59 -17.73
CA PRO A 128 5.03 17.28 -17.12
C PRO A 128 5.49 16.63 -15.82
N HIS A 129 6.80 16.56 -15.63
CA HIS A 129 7.41 16.05 -14.40
C HIS A 129 6.90 16.77 -13.13
N SER A 130 6.63 18.07 -13.26
CA SER A 130 6.07 18.89 -12.18
C SER A 130 4.70 18.41 -11.68
N ILE A 131 3.80 17.97 -12.57
CA ILE A 131 2.48 17.45 -12.18
C ILE A 131 2.62 16.13 -11.42
N ARG A 132 3.53 15.27 -11.88
CA ARG A 132 3.81 13.98 -11.21
C ARG A 132 4.30 14.19 -9.77
N ILE A 133 5.23 15.13 -9.56
CA ILE A 133 5.73 15.47 -8.22
C ILE A 133 4.62 16.09 -7.37
N ALA A 134 3.87 17.05 -7.92
CA ALA A 134 2.85 17.79 -7.18
C ALA A 134 1.77 16.87 -6.59
N ILE A 135 1.37 15.83 -7.32
CA ILE A 135 0.41 14.82 -6.83
C ILE A 135 0.96 14.09 -5.60
N THR A 136 2.19 13.57 -5.67
CA THR A 136 2.83 12.83 -4.57
C THR A 136 3.01 13.71 -3.34
N VAL A 137 3.55 14.92 -3.52
CA VAL A 137 3.77 15.90 -2.45
C VAL A 137 2.44 16.31 -1.80
N GLY A 138 1.41 16.57 -2.61
CA GLY A 138 0.09 16.95 -2.12
C GLY A 138 -0.55 15.86 -1.26
N ILE A 139 -0.49 14.61 -1.70
CA ILE A 139 -0.98 13.46 -0.91
C ILE A 139 -0.12 13.28 0.36
N GLY A 140 1.19 13.46 0.27
CA GLY A 140 2.10 13.41 1.41
C GLY A 140 1.73 14.43 2.49
N LEU A 141 1.56 15.71 2.15
CA LEU A 141 1.11 16.76 3.08
C LEU A 141 -0.25 16.43 3.70
N PHE A 142 -1.15 15.85 2.92
CA PHE A 142 -2.47 15.45 3.38
C PHE A 142 -2.39 14.28 4.39
N LEU A 143 -1.59 13.26 4.10
CA LEU A 143 -1.33 12.17 5.04
C LEU A 143 -0.63 12.65 6.31
N ALA A 144 0.24 13.65 6.20
CA ALA A 144 0.89 14.25 7.34
C ALA A 144 -0.14 14.84 8.33
N ILE A 145 -1.09 15.66 7.86
CA ILE A 145 -2.10 16.25 8.74
C ILE A 145 -3.05 15.20 9.33
N ILE A 146 -3.43 14.18 8.55
CA ILE A 146 -4.26 13.06 9.05
C ILE A 146 -3.53 12.28 10.14
N SER A 147 -2.24 11.99 9.95
CA SER A 147 -1.45 11.29 10.97
C SER A 147 -1.32 12.10 12.26
N LEU A 148 -1.10 13.42 12.18
CA LEU A 148 -1.03 14.30 13.36
C LEU A 148 -2.38 14.39 14.08
N LYS A 149 -3.49 14.36 13.33
CA LYS A 149 -4.84 14.27 13.87
C LYS A 149 -5.07 12.93 14.59
N ASN A 150 -4.71 11.81 13.96
CA ASN A 150 -4.87 10.47 14.53
C ASN A 150 -3.96 10.24 15.75
N ALA A 151 -2.80 10.90 15.80
CA ALA A 151 -1.93 10.93 16.96
C ALA A 151 -2.49 11.79 18.11
N GLY A 152 -3.48 12.66 17.85
CA GLY A 152 -4.03 13.61 18.81
C GLY A 152 -3.18 14.86 19.04
N ILE A 153 -2.16 15.09 18.20
CA ILE A 153 -1.30 16.30 18.22
C ILE A 153 -2.06 17.49 17.64
N VAL A 154 -2.84 17.25 16.59
CA VAL A 154 -3.69 18.25 15.93
C VAL A 154 -5.15 17.97 16.25
N ALA A 155 -5.88 19.01 16.64
CA ALA A 155 -7.33 18.99 16.84
C ALA A 155 -8.02 20.03 15.95
N ALA A 156 -9.30 19.81 15.67
CA ALA A 156 -10.11 20.77 14.92
C ALA A 156 -10.51 21.94 15.82
N SER A 157 -10.40 23.16 15.29
CA SER A 157 -10.88 24.39 15.94
C SER A 157 -11.96 25.03 15.07
N PRO A 158 -13.10 25.46 15.64
CA PRO A 158 -14.12 26.18 14.88
C PRO A 158 -13.63 27.48 14.25
N ALA A 159 -12.58 28.11 14.80
CA ALA A 159 -12.08 29.40 14.34
C ALA A 159 -10.92 29.29 13.33
N THR A 160 -10.08 28.26 13.44
CA THR A 160 -8.83 28.16 12.69
C THR A 160 -8.69 26.86 11.90
N PHE A 161 -9.69 25.96 12.00
CA PHE A 161 -9.68 24.57 11.50
C PHE A 161 -8.59 23.65 12.08
N VAL A 162 -7.52 24.22 12.63
CA VAL A 162 -6.37 23.54 13.24
C VAL A 162 -6.04 24.21 14.57
N THR A 163 -5.95 23.40 15.63
CA THR A 163 -5.42 23.79 16.96
C THR A 163 -4.58 22.66 17.53
N MET A 164 -3.82 22.96 18.59
CA MET A 164 -3.06 21.95 19.32
C MET A 164 -4.00 21.07 20.13
N GLY A 165 -3.83 19.75 20.02
CA GLY A 165 -4.50 18.78 20.89
C GLY A 165 -3.89 18.72 22.29
N ASP A 166 -4.41 17.81 23.13
CA ASP A 166 -3.89 17.62 24.49
C ASP A 166 -2.66 16.71 24.51
N LEU A 167 -1.48 17.33 24.55
CA LEU A 167 -0.19 16.64 24.51
C LEU A 167 0.14 15.82 25.78
N HIS A 168 -0.61 16.01 26.87
CA HIS A 168 -0.36 15.27 28.12
C HIS A 168 -1.02 13.89 28.12
N LYS A 169 -1.86 13.58 27.13
CA LYS A 169 -2.50 12.29 27.03
C LYS A 169 -1.48 11.18 26.73
N PRO A 170 -1.55 10.03 27.43
CA PRO A 170 -0.65 8.89 27.17
C PRO A 170 -0.64 8.45 25.70
N THR A 171 -1.77 8.53 25.00
CA THR A 171 -1.88 8.17 23.58
C THR A 171 -1.04 9.07 22.67
N VAL A 172 -0.97 10.37 22.96
CA VAL A 172 -0.20 11.34 22.17
C VAL A 172 1.29 11.14 22.41
N LEU A 173 1.68 10.96 23.67
CA LEU A 173 3.07 10.67 24.04
C LEU A 173 3.58 9.39 23.38
N LEU A 174 2.76 8.33 23.40
CA LEU A 174 3.09 7.07 22.73
C LEU A 174 3.26 7.24 21.21
N ALA A 175 2.42 8.06 20.56
CA ALA A 175 2.56 8.35 19.14
C ALA A 175 3.85 9.16 18.85
N VAL A 176 4.17 10.16 19.66
CA VAL A 176 5.40 10.96 19.50
C VAL A 176 6.64 10.09 19.68
N ILE A 177 6.70 9.28 20.74
CA ILE A 177 7.78 8.32 20.98
C ILE A 177 7.87 7.33 19.83
N GLY A 178 6.73 6.83 19.35
CA GLY A 178 6.64 5.96 18.19
C GLY A 178 7.26 6.55 16.94
N PHE A 179 7.04 7.84 16.68
CA PHE A 179 7.59 8.52 15.50
C PHE A 179 9.10 8.61 15.57
N PHE A 180 9.64 9.05 16.71
CA PHE A 180 11.08 9.09 16.89
C PHE A 180 11.71 7.69 16.85
N ALA A 181 11.01 6.66 17.34
CA ALA A 181 11.46 5.28 17.21
C ALA A 181 11.49 4.82 15.75
N VAL A 182 10.44 5.06 14.96
CA VAL A 182 10.42 4.74 13.51
C VAL A 182 11.53 5.47 12.78
N ALA A 183 11.69 6.77 13.03
CA ALA A 183 12.73 7.59 12.42
C ALA A 183 14.13 7.07 12.78
N ALA A 184 14.39 6.78 14.07
CA ALA A 184 15.66 6.23 14.53
C ALA A 184 15.95 4.87 13.90
N LEU A 185 14.98 3.94 13.92
CA LEU A 185 15.11 2.61 13.29
C LEU A 185 15.36 2.73 11.79
N SER A 186 14.71 3.68 11.12
CA SER A 186 14.90 3.89 9.67
C SER A 186 16.28 4.49 9.34
N VAL A 187 16.78 5.44 10.15
CA VAL A 187 18.14 5.98 10.02
C VAL A 187 19.18 4.90 10.29
N LEU A 188 18.94 4.03 11.27
CA LEU A 188 19.76 2.85 11.58
C LEU A 188 19.62 1.72 10.54
N ARG A 189 18.82 1.92 9.49
CA ARG A 189 18.57 0.96 8.40
C ARG A 189 18.03 -0.39 8.88
N VAL A 190 17.22 -0.38 9.93
CA VAL A 190 16.55 -1.59 10.44
C VAL A 190 15.41 -1.98 9.50
N LYS A 191 15.40 -3.25 9.06
CA LYS A 191 14.35 -3.82 8.21
C LYS A 191 13.03 -3.83 8.97
N GLY A 192 11.96 -3.37 8.33
CA GLY A 192 10.63 -3.30 8.95
C GLY A 192 10.51 -2.24 10.05
N ALA A 193 11.31 -1.16 10.01
CA ALA A 193 11.24 -0.06 10.98
C ALA A 193 9.81 0.46 11.23
N LEU A 194 9.01 0.61 10.17
CA LEU A 194 7.60 1.00 10.24
C LEU A 194 6.76 -0.03 11.02
N LEU A 195 6.89 -1.31 10.69
CA LEU A 195 6.20 -2.40 11.39
C LEU A 195 6.59 -2.47 12.86
N LEU A 196 7.89 -2.42 13.17
CA LEU A 196 8.40 -2.44 14.53
C LEU A 196 7.92 -1.24 15.35
N GLY A 197 7.81 -0.07 14.72
CA GLY A 197 7.21 1.10 15.36
C GLY A 197 5.75 0.88 15.72
N ILE A 198 4.93 0.39 14.77
CA ILE A 198 3.51 0.09 15.02
C ILE A 198 3.36 -0.94 16.15
N LEU A 199 4.11 -2.04 16.06
CA LEU A 199 4.05 -3.11 17.06
C LEU A 199 4.57 -2.65 18.43
N GLY A 200 5.62 -1.84 18.48
CA GLY A 200 6.17 -1.29 19.71
C GLY A 200 5.19 -0.35 20.41
N VAL A 201 4.57 0.58 19.67
CA VAL A 201 3.55 1.47 20.22
C VAL A 201 2.31 0.69 20.65
N THR A 202 1.91 -0.33 19.89
CA THR A 202 0.81 -1.21 20.26
C THR A 202 1.13 -2.05 21.51
N ALA A 203 2.36 -2.53 21.67
CA ALA A 203 2.77 -3.25 22.86
C ALA A 203 2.69 -2.34 24.11
N LEU A 204 3.18 -1.11 23.99
CA LEU A 204 3.11 -0.12 25.07
C LEU A 204 1.66 0.29 25.39
N SER A 205 0.74 0.26 24.41
CA SER A 205 -0.66 0.62 24.67
C SER A 205 -1.40 -0.37 25.58
N PHE A 206 -0.98 -1.64 25.64
CA PHE A 206 -1.53 -2.60 26.61
C PHE A 206 -1.25 -2.19 28.06
N PHE A 207 -0.07 -1.61 28.32
CA PHE A 207 0.33 -1.20 29.67
C PHE A 207 -0.19 0.19 30.04
N PHE A 208 -0.11 1.14 29.11
CA PHE A 208 -0.33 2.57 29.42
C PHE A 208 -1.69 3.11 28.95
N ALA A 209 -2.41 2.41 28.08
CA ALA A 209 -3.64 2.89 27.47
C ALA A 209 -4.81 1.90 27.55
N GLY A 210 -4.67 0.81 28.32
CA GLY A 210 -5.76 -0.15 28.58
C GLY A 210 -6.23 -0.93 27.35
N ASN A 211 -5.36 -1.12 26.36
CA ASN A 211 -5.71 -1.91 25.18
C ASN A 211 -6.00 -3.38 25.57
N SER A 212 -6.89 -4.05 24.85
CA SER A 212 -7.27 -5.44 25.14
C SER A 212 -7.21 -6.29 23.88
N ILE A 213 -6.48 -7.41 23.94
CA ILE A 213 -6.52 -8.45 22.91
C ILE A 213 -7.56 -9.49 23.32
N SER A 214 -8.54 -9.73 22.45
CA SER A 214 -9.52 -10.80 22.65
C SER A 214 -8.99 -12.17 22.23
N SER A 215 -8.16 -12.25 21.18
CA SER A 215 -7.50 -13.49 20.72
C SER A 215 -6.23 -13.15 19.94
N LEU A 216 -5.26 -14.08 19.89
CA LEU A 216 -4.05 -13.95 19.04
C LEU A 216 -4.25 -14.48 17.62
N VAL A 217 -5.11 -15.50 17.47
CA VAL A 217 -5.39 -16.18 16.21
C VAL A 217 -6.89 -16.40 16.08
N SER A 218 -7.45 -16.11 14.91
CA SER A 218 -8.83 -16.45 14.58
C SER A 218 -8.95 -16.82 13.12
N LEU A 219 -10.07 -17.45 12.77
CA LEU A 219 -10.48 -17.51 11.37
C LEU A 219 -10.57 -16.07 10.81
N PRO A 220 -10.14 -15.86 9.55
CA PRO A 220 -10.23 -14.56 8.93
C PRO A 220 -11.70 -14.09 8.90
N PRO A 221 -11.96 -12.79 9.17
CA PRO A 221 -13.29 -12.21 9.07
C PRO A 221 -13.93 -12.45 7.70
N SER A 222 -15.26 -12.45 7.64
CA SER A 222 -15.94 -12.56 6.35
C SER A 222 -15.59 -11.39 5.43
N ILE A 223 -15.25 -11.70 4.18
CA ILE A 223 -15.09 -10.71 3.11
C ILE A 223 -16.43 -10.31 2.48
N SER A 224 -17.53 -10.99 2.82
CA SER A 224 -18.85 -10.77 2.22
C SER A 224 -19.34 -9.31 2.22
N PRO A 225 -19.04 -8.44 3.20
CA PRO A 225 -19.50 -7.05 3.18
C PRO A 225 -18.85 -6.17 2.12
N THR A 226 -17.64 -6.51 1.67
CA THR A 226 -16.86 -5.69 0.71
C THR A 226 -16.76 -6.36 -0.66
N LEU A 227 -16.92 -7.69 -0.71
CA LEU A 227 -16.88 -8.48 -1.94
C LEU A 227 -17.99 -8.07 -2.91
N PHE A 228 -17.62 -7.68 -4.14
CA PHE A 228 -18.51 -7.21 -5.21
C PHE A 228 -19.44 -6.05 -4.81
N ALA A 229 -19.09 -5.28 -3.79
CA ALA A 229 -19.87 -4.13 -3.34
C ALA A 229 -19.66 -2.87 -4.20
N LEU A 230 -18.92 -2.97 -5.30
CA LEU A 230 -18.61 -1.85 -6.19
C LEU A 230 -19.83 -1.42 -7.02
N ASP A 231 -20.02 -0.11 -7.18
CA ASP A 231 -21.13 0.50 -7.92
C ASP A 231 -20.63 1.18 -9.19
N ILE A 232 -20.54 0.40 -10.30
CA ILE A 232 -20.14 0.91 -11.62
C ILE A 232 -21.18 1.88 -12.19
N PRO A 233 -22.50 1.58 -12.16
CA PRO A 233 -23.49 2.54 -12.63
C PRO A 233 -23.41 3.86 -11.88
N GLY A 234 -23.31 3.84 -10.55
CA GLY A 234 -23.13 5.04 -9.75
C GLY A 234 -21.88 5.83 -10.15
N ALA A 235 -20.75 5.14 -10.38
CA ALA A 235 -19.51 5.79 -10.83
C ALA A 235 -19.65 6.48 -12.20
N LEU A 236 -20.40 5.89 -13.15
CA LEU A 236 -20.63 6.48 -14.47
C LEU A 236 -21.60 7.67 -14.43
N HIS A 237 -22.67 7.59 -13.63
CA HIS A 237 -23.70 8.62 -13.57
C HIS A 237 -23.30 9.83 -12.71
N ALA A 238 -22.45 9.63 -11.71
CA ALA A 238 -22.05 10.66 -10.74
C ALA A 238 -21.08 11.73 -11.29
N GLY A 239 -20.73 11.70 -12.58
CA GLY A 239 -19.74 12.62 -13.17
C GLY A 239 -18.31 12.36 -12.71
N ILE A 240 -18.02 11.16 -12.20
CA ILE A 240 -16.75 10.75 -11.59
C ILE A 240 -15.62 10.53 -12.61
N LEU A 241 -15.81 10.90 -13.88
CA LEU A 241 -14.78 10.81 -14.91
C LEU A 241 -13.46 11.47 -14.46
N ASN A 242 -13.55 12.59 -13.75
CA ASN A 242 -12.37 13.24 -13.18
C ASN A 242 -11.68 12.35 -12.12
N VAL A 243 -12.45 11.72 -11.23
CA VAL A 243 -11.91 10.81 -10.21
C VAL A 243 -11.28 9.57 -10.83
N VAL A 244 -11.94 8.96 -11.82
CA VAL A 244 -11.41 7.83 -12.60
C VAL A 244 -10.11 8.23 -13.30
N LEU A 245 -10.08 9.42 -13.92
CA LEU A 245 -8.89 9.94 -14.59
C LEU A 245 -7.75 10.15 -13.60
N VAL A 246 -8.01 10.72 -12.43
CA VAL A 246 -6.99 10.88 -11.38
C VAL A 246 -6.47 9.52 -10.93
N PHE A 247 -7.33 8.55 -10.60
CA PHE A 247 -6.89 7.19 -10.26
C PHE A 247 -6.02 6.59 -11.36
N PHE A 248 -6.51 6.59 -12.60
CA PHE A 248 -5.79 6.06 -13.75
C PHE A 248 -4.41 6.70 -13.93
N LEU A 249 -4.31 8.02 -13.83
CA LEU A 249 -3.04 8.74 -13.99
C LEU A 249 -2.07 8.44 -12.83
N VAL A 250 -2.55 8.50 -11.59
CA VAL A 250 -1.74 8.21 -10.41
C VAL A 250 -1.23 6.77 -10.46
N GLU A 251 -2.10 5.81 -10.77
CA GLU A 251 -1.78 4.38 -10.92
C GLU A 251 -0.72 4.15 -12.00
N LEU A 252 -0.92 4.75 -13.19
CA LEU A 252 0.03 4.63 -14.30
C LEU A 252 1.43 5.08 -13.89
N PHE A 253 1.54 6.21 -13.17
CA PHE A 253 2.82 6.77 -12.77
C PHE A 253 3.45 6.06 -11.59
N ASP A 254 2.67 5.71 -10.58
CA ASP A 254 3.17 5.02 -9.40
C ASP A 254 3.67 3.62 -9.79
N ALA A 255 2.87 2.86 -10.54
CA ALA A 255 3.26 1.54 -11.02
C ALA A 255 4.52 1.62 -11.90
N THR A 256 4.55 2.51 -12.90
CA THR A 256 5.70 2.63 -13.81
C THR A 256 6.95 3.12 -13.06
N GLY A 257 6.81 4.15 -12.23
CA GLY A 257 7.91 4.73 -11.45
C GLY A 257 8.50 3.73 -10.48
N THR A 258 7.65 3.03 -9.72
CA THR A 258 8.08 2.05 -8.74
C THR A 258 8.69 0.81 -9.39
N LEU A 259 8.10 0.28 -10.47
CA LEU A 259 8.67 -0.84 -11.22
C LEU A 259 10.06 -0.50 -11.76
N MET A 260 10.21 0.66 -12.39
CA MET A 260 11.51 1.12 -12.91
C MET A 260 12.52 1.39 -11.81
N GLY A 261 12.08 2.00 -10.70
CA GLY A 261 12.91 2.30 -9.54
C GLY A 261 13.46 1.04 -8.87
N VAL A 262 12.60 0.05 -8.62
CA VAL A 262 13.01 -1.23 -8.04
C VAL A 262 13.85 -2.04 -9.04
N ALA A 263 13.47 -2.10 -10.31
CA ALA A 263 14.25 -2.80 -11.34
C ALA A 263 15.66 -2.22 -11.48
N ARG A 264 15.82 -0.89 -11.39
CA ARG A 264 17.13 -0.23 -11.37
C ARG A 264 17.97 -0.67 -10.17
N ARG A 265 17.39 -0.66 -8.96
CA ARG A 265 18.07 -1.10 -7.72
C ARG A 265 18.41 -2.60 -7.75
N ALA A 266 17.62 -3.39 -8.45
CA ALA A 266 17.85 -4.83 -8.63
C ALA A 266 18.89 -5.16 -9.72
N GLY A 267 19.34 -4.17 -10.52
CA GLY A 267 20.22 -4.40 -11.66
C GLY A 267 19.53 -5.15 -12.81
N LEU A 268 18.21 -5.02 -12.95
CA LEU A 268 17.39 -5.75 -13.93
C LEU A 268 17.05 -4.91 -15.18
N LEU A 269 17.63 -3.71 -15.29
CA LEU A 269 17.50 -2.86 -16.49
C LEU A 269 18.60 -3.22 -17.49
N LYS A 270 18.22 -3.45 -18.75
CA LYS A 270 19.15 -3.57 -19.88
C LYS A 270 18.97 -2.34 -20.77
N ASP A 271 20.06 -1.62 -21.04
CA ASP A 271 20.05 -0.36 -21.80
C ASP A 271 19.05 0.67 -21.25
N GLY A 272 18.89 0.72 -19.92
CA GLY A 272 17.94 1.60 -19.24
C GLY A 272 16.47 1.20 -19.39
N LYS A 273 16.17 0.06 -20.02
CA LYS A 273 14.82 -0.46 -20.25
C LYS A 273 14.58 -1.78 -19.51
N MET A 274 13.33 -2.02 -19.16
CA MET A 274 12.88 -3.23 -18.48
C MET A 274 12.23 -4.17 -19.50
N GLU A 275 12.89 -5.29 -19.83
CA GLU A 275 12.49 -6.18 -20.94
C GLU A 275 11.03 -6.67 -20.84
N ARG A 276 10.61 -7.01 -19.60
CA ARG A 276 9.28 -7.57 -19.31
C ARG A 276 8.32 -6.55 -18.67
N LEU A 277 8.52 -5.26 -18.89
CA LEU A 277 7.72 -4.20 -18.24
C LEU A 277 6.22 -4.35 -18.51
N ASN A 278 5.82 -4.70 -19.74
CA ASN A 278 4.40 -4.90 -20.07
C ASN A 278 3.77 -6.03 -19.25
N LYS A 279 4.51 -7.12 -18.97
CA LYS A 279 4.00 -8.20 -18.12
C LYS A 279 3.83 -7.75 -16.68
N ALA A 280 4.76 -6.93 -16.18
CA ALA A 280 4.69 -6.36 -14.83
C ALA A 280 3.50 -5.39 -14.68
N LEU A 281 3.29 -4.50 -15.64
CA LEU A 281 2.13 -3.59 -15.64
C LEU A 281 0.80 -4.34 -15.81
N LEU A 282 0.77 -5.44 -16.58
CA LEU A 282 -0.41 -6.30 -16.66
C LEU A 282 -0.70 -6.98 -15.32
N ALA A 283 0.34 -7.46 -14.62
CA ALA A 283 0.17 -8.01 -13.27
C ALA A 283 -0.38 -6.96 -12.30
N ASP A 284 0.11 -5.72 -12.39
CA ASP A 284 -0.32 -4.58 -11.60
C ASP A 284 -1.79 -4.19 -11.86
N SER A 285 -2.13 -3.90 -13.11
CA SER A 285 -3.50 -3.56 -13.52
C SER A 285 -4.52 -4.67 -13.25
N THR A 286 -4.12 -5.94 -13.43
CA THR A 286 -4.98 -7.08 -13.07
C THR A 286 -5.23 -7.14 -11.56
N SER A 287 -4.22 -6.81 -10.76
CA SER A 287 -4.37 -6.69 -9.31
C SER A 287 -5.32 -5.54 -8.94
N ILE A 288 -5.27 -4.39 -9.63
CA ILE A 288 -6.24 -3.30 -9.37
C ILE A 288 -7.67 -3.76 -9.68
N PHE A 289 -7.86 -4.38 -10.84
CA PHE A 289 -9.14 -4.94 -11.26
C PHE A 289 -9.71 -5.93 -10.24
N ILE A 290 -8.92 -6.94 -9.83
CA ILE A 290 -9.35 -7.92 -8.82
C ILE A 290 -9.54 -7.26 -7.45
N GLY A 291 -8.66 -6.34 -7.06
CA GLY A 291 -8.71 -5.64 -5.77
C GLY A 291 -9.99 -4.85 -5.58
N SER A 292 -10.44 -4.14 -6.62
CA SER A 292 -11.71 -3.42 -6.60
C SER A 292 -12.91 -4.36 -6.43
N MET A 293 -12.86 -5.57 -7.00
CA MET A 293 -13.88 -6.62 -6.78
C MET A 293 -13.87 -7.20 -5.37
N LEU A 294 -12.68 -7.36 -4.76
CA LEU A 294 -12.55 -7.83 -3.38
C LEU A 294 -12.92 -6.75 -2.34
N GLY A 295 -13.09 -5.51 -2.80
CA GLY A 295 -13.47 -4.37 -1.98
C GLY A 295 -12.30 -3.79 -1.19
N THR A 296 -11.18 -3.59 -1.88
CA THR A 296 -10.05 -2.79 -1.40
C THR A 296 -9.72 -1.71 -2.43
N SER A 297 -9.04 -0.65 -1.98
CA SER A 297 -8.48 0.38 -2.86
C SER A 297 -7.47 -0.19 -3.85
N SER A 298 -7.12 0.64 -4.83
CA SER A 298 -6.18 0.31 -5.89
C SER A 298 -4.84 -0.21 -5.36
N SER A 299 -4.37 -1.31 -5.95
CA SER A 299 -3.08 -1.94 -5.64
C SER A 299 -2.01 -1.52 -6.62
N THR A 300 -0.77 -1.43 -6.18
CA THR A 300 0.35 -1.07 -7.03
C THR A 300 1.62 -1.80 -6.62
N ALA A 301 2.65 -1.75 -7.47
CA ALA A 301 4.00 -2.20 -7.17
C ALA A 301 4.57 -1.42 -5.97
N TYR A 302 5.17 -2.14 -5.02
CA TYR A 302 5.68 -1.55 -3.78
C TYR A 302 7.17 -1.22 -3.86
N LEU A 303 7.53 0.01 -3.48
CA LEU A 303 8.90 0.50 -3.43
C LEU A 303 9.73 -0.23 -2.36
N GLU A 304 9.07 -0.74 -1.32
CA GLU A 304 9.60 -1.58 -0.25
C GLU A 304 10.32 -2.82 -0.77
N SER A 305 9.91 -3.30 -1.96
CA SER A 305 10.61 -4.37 -2.69
C SER A 305 12.09 -4.03 -2.96
N ALA A 306 12.46 -2.74 -2.95
CA ALA A 306 13.84 -2.30 -3.00
C ALA A 306 14.71 -2.95 -1.91
N SER A 307 14.16 -3.17 -0.71
CA SER A 307 14.89 -3.79 0.39
C SER A 307 15.18 -5.28 0.11
N GLY A 308 14.22 -6.04 -0.41
CA GLY A 308 14.42 -7.43 -0.78
C GLY A 308 15.38 -7.59 -1.96
N VAL A 309 15.32 -6.71 -2.96
CA VAL A 309 16.30 -6.78 -4.06
C VAL A 309 17.71 -6.38 -3.61
N GLN A 310 17.85 -5.51 -2.60
CA GLN A 310 19.16 -5.25 -1.99
C GLN A 310 19.74 -6.48 -1.27
N GLU A 311 18.88 -7.36 -0.75
CA GLU A 311 19.26 -8.66 -0.17
C GLU A 311 19.58 -9.74 -1.21
N GLY A 312 19.52 -9.40 -2.51
CA GLY A 312 19.85 -10.31 -3.60
C GLY A 312 18.64 -10.94 -4.28
N GLY A 313 17.41 -10.49 -3.99
CA GLY A 313 16.22 -10.88 -4.74
C GLY A 313 16.31 -10.42 -6.20
N ARG A 314 16.14 -11.33 -7.15
CA ARG A 314 16.25 -11.07 -8.60
C ARG A 314 15.09 -11.64 -9.40
N THR A 315 14.32 -12.56 -8.84
CA THR A 315 13.27 -13.28 -9.57
C THR A 315 11.90 -13.19 -8.90
N GLY A 316 10.88 -13.68 -9.61
CA GLY A 316 9.52 -13.78 -9.10
C GLY A 316 9.36 -14.65 -7.85
N LEU A 317 10.34 -15.50 -7.52
CA LEU A 317 10.29 -16.31 -6.29
C LEU A 317 10.26 -15.44 -5.03
N THR A 318 10.93 -14.28 -5.06
CA THR A 318 10.82 -13.25 -4.03
C THR A 318 9.36 -12.80 -3.83
N ALA A 319 8.66 -12.46 -4.92
CA ALA A 319 7.26 -12.02 -4.87
C ALA A 319 6.29 -13.15 -4.46
N VAL A 320 6.54 -14.39 -4.90
CA VAL A 320 5.77 -15.58 -4.45
C VAL A 320 5.94 -15.82 -2.94
N THR A 321 7.14 -15.62 -2.41
CA THR A 321 7.39 -15.71 -0.97
C THR A 321 6.58 -14.68 -0.20
N VAL A 322 6.57 -13.43 -0.68
CA VAL A 322 5.73 -12.35 -0.09
C VAL A 322 4.25 -12.75 -0.12
N ALA A 323 3.77 -13.31 -1.22
CA ALA A 323 2.39 -13.76 -1.34
C ALA A 323 2.02 -14.82 -0.28
N GLY A 324 2.89 -15.81 -0.07
CA GLY A 324 2.70 -16.81 0.98
C GLY A 324 2.64 -16.22 2.38
N LEU A 325 3.46 -15.21 2.67
CA LEU A 325 3.47 -14.52 3.98
C LEU A 325 2.20 -13.69 4.21
N PHE A 326 1.68 -13.00 3.19
CA PHE A 326 0.39 -12.29 3.30
C PHE A 326 -0.79 -13.24 3.49
N LEU A 327 -0.79 -14.41 2.83
CA LEU A 327 -1.80 -15.44 3.07
C LEU A 327 -1.71 -15.98 4.51
N ALA A 328 -0.50 -16.17 5.04
CA ALA A 328 -0.31 -16.58 6.43
C ALA A 328 -0.83 -15.52 7.43
N CYS A 329 -0.76 -14.23 7.06
CA CYS A 329 -1.28 -13.14 7.90
C CYS A 329 -2.81 -13.17 8.06
N LEU A 330 -3.57 -13.85 7.20
CA LEU A 330 -5.03 -13.96 7.34
C LEU A 330 -5.44 -14.58 8.69
N PHE A 331 -4.63 -15.50 9.22
CA PHE A 331 -4.84 -16.12 10.53
C PHE A 331 -4.51 -15.19 11.71
N LEU A 332 -3.79 -14.09 11.45
CA LEU A 332 -3.41 -13.07 12.43
C LEU A 332 -4.39 -11.89 12.49
N SER A 333 -5.59 -12.05 11.94
CA SER A 333 -6.61 -10.99 11.89
C SER A 333 -6.97 -10.33 13.23
N PRO A 334 -7.01 -11.03 14.39
CA PRO A 334 -7.28 -10.37 15.67
C PRO A 334 -6.20 -9.35 16.06
N LEU A 335 -4.94 -9.61 15.70
CA LEU A 335 -3.84 -8.69 15.98
C LEU A 335 -4.04 -7.36 15.24
N ALA A 336 -4.52 -7.40 13.99
CA ALA A 336 -4.81 -6.18 13.23
C ALA A 336 -6.00 -5.38 13.79
N GLY A 337 -6.98 -6.06 14.39
CA GLY A 337 -8.07 -5.42 15.13
C GLY A 337 -7.57 -4.65 16.37
N SER A 338 -6.57 -5.20 17.06
CA SER A 338 -6.03 -4.65 18.31
C SER A 338 -5.14 -3.42 18.17
N VAL A 339 -4.68 -3.10 16.96
CA VAL A 339 -3.81 -1.94 16.72
C VAL A 339 -4.64 -0.64 16.76
N PRO A 340 -4.40 0.26 17.73
CA PRO A 340 -5.13 1.51 17.83
C PRO A 340 -4.67 2.52 16.77
N ALA A 341 -5.52 3.47 16.41
CA ALA A 341 -5.22 4.45 15.35
C ALA A 341 -3.98 5.33 15.66
N TYR A 342 -3.74 5.67 16.93
CA TYR A 342 -2.54 6.42 17.32
C TYR A 342 -1.24 5.59 17.22
N ALA A 343 -1.31 4.25 17.12
CA ALA A 343 -0.14 3.40 16.91
C ALA A 343 0.28 3.32 15.43
N THR A 344 -0.65 3.54 14.50
CA THR A 344 -0.34 3.63 13.06
C THR A 344 0.05 5.04 12.62
N ALA A 345 -0.38 6.06 13.36
CA ALA A 345 -0.06 7.46 13.07
C ALA A 345 1.44 7.76 12.88
N PRO A 346 2.38 7.22 13.70
CA PRO A 346 3.81 7.46 13.52
C PRO A 346 4.35 6.96 12.18
N ALA A 347 3.91 5.77 11.78
CA ALA A 347 4.30 5.17 10.51
C ALA A 347 3.73 5.97 9.33
N LEU A 348 2.46 6.39 9.43
CA LEU A 348 1.83 7.22 8.41
C LEU A 348 2.51 8.59 8.26
N PHE A 349 2.88 9.24 9.38
CA PHE A 349 3.61 10.50 9.35
C PHE A 349 5.00 10.34 8.73
N TYR A 350 5.71 9.25 9.06
CA TYR A 350 7.01 8.97 8.46
C TYR A 350 6.91 8.73 6.94
N VAL A 351 5.91 7.97 6.47
CA VAL A 351 5.64 7.77 5.04
C VAL A 351 5.36 9.11 4.36
N ALA A 352 4.56 9.98 4.97
CA ALA A 352 4.33 11.33 4.46
C ALA A 352 5.64 12.14 4.32
N CYS A 353 6.55 12.06 5.30
CA CYS A 353 7.87 12.69 5.21
C CYS A 353 8.72 12.13 4.06
N LEU A 354 8.63 10.82 3.77
CA LEU A 354 9.31 10.22 2.62
C LEU A 354 8.74 10.74 1.29
N MET A 355 7.41 10.81 1.17
CA MET A 355 6.74 11.34 -0.03
C MET A 355 7.04 12.82 -0.30
N LEU A 356 7.40 13.59 0.75
CA LEU A 356 7.82 14.99 0.62
C LEU A 356 9.27 15.16 0.17
N ARG A 357 10.10 14.15 0.43
CA ARG A 357 11.52 14.19 0.11
C ARG A 357 11.78 13.84 -1.36
N ASP A 358 11.00 12.91 -1.89
CA ASP A 358 11.10 12.40 -3.26
C ASP A 358 10.45 13.35 -4.28
#